data_AF-A0A5B0M122-F1
#
_entry.id   AF-A0A5B0M122-F1
#
_cell.length_a   1.000
_cell.length_b   1.000
_cell.length_c   1.000
_cell.angle_alpha   90.00
_cell.angle_beta   90.00
_cell.angle_gamma   90.00
#
_symmetry.space_group_name_H-M   'P 1'
#
loop_
_entity.id
_entity.type
_entity.pdbx_description
1 polymer ?
#
loop_
_entity_poly.entity_id
_entity_poly.type
_entity_poly.pdbx_seq_one_letter_code
_entity_poly.pdbx_strand_id
1 'polypeptide(L)'
;MVLDVTLGTQPMLSNFGLLVKEIRALWPHASITAALGISGFNGADGKTATAQETALLAQNLDYVNLMAYDVYGAWAPTTGPLAPLYATCAPPAFGQSVQTGFQVALKQGFKASQVILGIPGYAKRLELVSSKLEEKVVNGKPTYYYQNHTTVTPPGGKFDDKPGKDICGNAQNWGGSFLVNELISNGWLTPDQKAWR
;
A
#
# COMPACT_ATOMS: atom_id res chain seq x y z
N MET A 1 -7.11 19.10 7.60
CA MET A 1 -7.88 18.39 6.56
C MET A 1 -6.93 17.43 5.85
N VAL A 2 -7.27 16.15 5.80
CA VAL A 2 -6.52 15.15 5.01
C VAL A 2 -7.33 14.87 3.76
N LEU A 3 -6.73 15.10 2.60
CA LEU A 3 -7.35 14.79 1.32
C LEU A 3 -6.81 13.45 0.85
N ASP A 4 -7.60 12.40 1.02
CA ASP A 4 -7.30 11.10 0.45
C ASP A 4 -7.92 11.03 -0.94
N VAL A 5 -7.07 11.16 -1.96
CA VAL A 5 -7.50 11.12 -3.37
C VAL A 5 -6.67 10.08 -4.08
N THR A 6 -7.29 8.96 -4.40
CA THR A 6 -6.70 7.92 -5.25
C THR A 6 -6.89 8.35 -6.70
N LEU A 7 -5.85 8.88 -7.34
CA LEU A 7 -5.94 9.52 -8.66
C LEU A 7 -5.88 8.49 -9.79
N GLY A 8 -6.96 8.43 -10.59
CA GLY A 8 -7.14 7.47 -11.68
C GLY A 8 -6.69 7.94 -13.08
N THR A 9 -7.02 9.17 -13.53
CA THR A 9 -6.70 9.67 -14.90
C THR A 9 -6.71 11.22 -15.07
N GLN A 10 -6.36 11.69 -16.27
CA GLN A 10 -5.92 13.05 -16.68
C GLN A 10 -6.45 14.31 -16.00
N PRO A 11 -7.76 14.62 -15.90
CA PRO A 11 -8.13 15.88 -15.27
C PRO A 11 -7.89 15.83 -13.76
N MET A 12 -7.71 14.64 -13.16
CA MET A 12 -7.73 14.51 -11.72
C MET A 12 -6.50 15.14 -11.06
N LEU A 13 -5.27 14.94 -11.57
CA LEU A 13 -4.08 15.50 -10.89
C LEU A 13 -4.02 17.02 -10.98
N SER A 14 -4.26 17.58 -12.18
CA SER A 14 -4.27 19.03 -12.38
C SER A 14 -5.41 19.69 -11.58
N ASN A 15 -6.63 19.16 -11.67
CA ASN A 15 -7.76 19.70 -10.91
C ASN A 15 -7.58 19.50 -9.41
N PHE A 16 -6.93 18.43 -8.97
CA PHE A 16 -6.58 18.25 -7.55
C PHE A 16 -5.58 19.31 -7.09
N GLY A 17 -4.56 19.62 -7.90
CA GLY A 17 -3.65 20.74 -7.64
C GLY A 17 -4.36 22.09 -7.54
N LEU A 18 -5.32 22.36 -8.44
CA LEU A 18 -6.14 23.57 -8.40
C LEU A 18 -7.04 23.62 -7.16
N LEU A 19 -7.71 22.51 -6.82
CA LEU A 19 -8.53 22.40 -5.61
C LEU A 19 -7.70 22.69 -4.35
N VAL A 20 -6.53 22.07 -4.22
CA VAL A 20 -5.65 22.29 -3.07
C VAL A 20 -5.19 23.75 -3.00
N LYS A 21 -4.88 24.37 -4.14
CA LYS A 21 -4.55 25.80 -4.22
C LYS A 21 -5.71 26.69 -3.76
N GLU A 22 -6.94 26.40 -4.18
CA GLU A 22 -8.13 27.15 -3.78
C GLU A 22 -8.42 26.99 -2.29
N ILE A 23 -8.34 25.77 -1.74
CA ILE A 23 -8.49 25.51 -0.30
C ILE A 23 -7.43 26.28 0.48
N ARG A 24 -6.17 26.29 0.03
CA ARG A 24 -5.09 27.05 0.67
C ARG A 24 -5.36 28.55 0.67
N ALA A 25 -5.91 29.10 -0.42
CA ALA A 25 -6.26 30.52 -0.51
C ALA A 25 -7.40 30.90 0.46
N LEU A 26 -8.41 30.03 0.59
CA LEU A 26 -9.55 30.25 1.51
C LEU A 26 -9.20 30.00 2.97
N TRP A 27 -8.28 29.07 3.25
CA TRP A 27 -7.89 28.68 4.59
C TRP A 27 -6.36 28.61 4.76
N PRO A 28 -5.67 29.77 4.81
CA PRO A 28 -4.21 29.83 4.79
C PRO A 28 -3.52 29.05 5.93
N HIS A 29 -4.18 29.00 7.10
CA HIS A 29 -3.67 28.35 8.31
C HIS A 29 -4.09 26.89 8.49
N ALA A 30 -4.88 26.32 7.57
CA ALA A 30 -5.22 24.90 7.66
C ALA A 30 -4.00 24.02 7.45
N SER A 31 -3.94 22.89 8.16
CA SER A 31 -3.10 21.79 7.70
C SER A 31 -3.81 21.07 6.55
N ILE A 32 -3.23 21.10 5.35
CA ILE A 32 -3.71 20.45 4.13
C ILE A 32 -2.67 19.41 3.73
N THR A 33 -3.09 18.16 3.69
CA THR A 33 -2.20 17.02 3.44
C THR A 33 -2.85 16.08 2.44
N ALA A 34 -2.04 15.25 1.78
CA ALA A 34 -2.55 14.24 0.86
C ALA A 34 -1.88 12.88 1.09
N ALA A 35 -2.62 11.81 0.85
CA ALA A 35 -2.03 10.47 0.77
C ALA A 35 -1.32 10.30 -0.58
N LEU A 36 -0.11 9.72 -0.57
CA LEU A 36 0.71 9.48 -1.74
C LEU A 36 0.98 7.98 -1.87
N GLY A 37 0.55 7.36 -2.97
CA GLY A 37 0.84 5.96 -3.24
C GLY A 37 2.34 5.69 -3.39
N ILE A 38 2.77 4.43 -3.20
CA ILE A 38 4.19 4.06 -3.30
C ILE A 38 4.82 4.31 -4.69
N SER A 39 4.00 4.41 -5.73
CA SER A 39 4.41 4.78 -7.10
C SER A 39 4.30 6.28 -7.40
N GLY A 40 3.99 7.10 -6.40
CA GLY A 40 3.73 8.53 -6.55
C GLY A 40 2.33 8.85 -7.07
N PHE A 41 2.10 10.12 -7.41
CA PHE A 41 0.92 10.51 -8.17
C PHE A 41 1.07 10.12 -9.64
N ASN A 42 -0.05 9.79 -10.29
CA ASN A 42 -0.08 9.54 -11.72
C ASN A 42 -0.22 10.86 -12.49
N GLY A 43 0.66 11.09 -13.45
CA GLY A 43 0.64 12.20 -14.37
C GLY A 43 -0.44 12.03 -15.44
N ALA A 44 -0.49 12.99 -16.37
CA ALA A 44 -1.50 13.01 -17.41
C ALA A 44 -1.37 11.82 -18.38
N ASP A 45 -0.19 11.27 -18.59
CA ASP A 45 0.01 10.10 -19.45
C ASP A 45 -0.26 8.76 -18.74
N GLY A 46 -0.76 8.80 -17.50
CA GLY A 46 -1.01 7.62 -16.66
C GLY A 46 0.25 7.01 -16.06
N LYS A 47 1.43 7.58 -16.31
CA LYS A 47 2.69 7.17 -15.66
C LYS A 47 2.93 8.00 -14.41
N THR A 48 4.01 7.73 -13.70
CA THR A 48 4.45 8.55 -12.56
C THR A 48 4.60 10.00 -12.99
N ALA A 49 3.89 10.90 -12.32
CA ALA A 49 3.90 12.34 -12.60
C ALA A 49 5.30 12.94 -12.47
N THR A 50 5.54 14.00 -13.23
CA THR A 50 6.72 14.85 -13.12
C THR A 50 6.57 15.86 -11.98
N ALA A 51 7.68 16.52 -11.61
CA ALA A 51 7.67 17.63 -10.65
C ALA A 51 6.83 18.82 -11.15
N GLN A 52 6.75 19.04 -12.47
CA GLN A 52 5.93 20.09 -13.07
C GLN A 52 4.44 19.81 -12.88
N GLU A 53 4.01 18.58 -13.09
CA GLU A 53 2.61 18.18 -12.93
C GLU A 53 2.14 18.20 -11.48
N THR A 54 3.06 18.02 -10.52
CA THR A 54 2.77 18.00 -9.07
C THR A 54 3.11 19.33 -8.39
N ALA A 55 3.55 20.35 -9.13
CA ALA A 55 4.04 21.62 -8.58
C ALA A 55 3.01 22.32 -7.68
N LEU A 56 1.74 22.37 -8.10
CA LEU A 56 0.67 22.96 -7.30
C LEU A 56 0.45 22.21 -5.97
N LEU A 57 0.59 20.89 -5.97
CA LEU A 57 0.47 20.09 -4.76
C LEU A 57 1.68 20.32 -3.84
N ALA A 58 2.90 20.23 -4.37
CA ALA A 58 4.12 20.43 -3.60
C ALA A 58 4.20 21.84 -2.96
N GLN A 59 3.62 22.84 -3.62
CA GLN A 59 3.56 24.21 -3.12
C GLN A 59 2.52 24.42 -2.02
N ASN A 60 1.34 23.79 -2.12
CA ASN A 60 0.18 24.13 -1.29
C ASN A 60 -0.12 23.10 -0.18
N LEU A 61 0.38 21.87 -0.30
CA LEU A 61 0.33 20.87 0.76
C LEU A 61 1.41 21.13 1.81
N ASP A 62 1.05 20.97 3.08
CA ASP A 62 2.03 21.00 4.17
C ASP A 62 2.95 19.78 4.11
N TYR A 63 2.36 18.60 3.87
CA TYR A 63 3.08 17.35 3.67
C TYR A 63 2.20 16.30 2.96
N VAL A 64 2.86 15.28 2.43
CA VAL A 64 2.26 14.06 1.89
C VAL A 64 2.52 12.88 2.81
N ASN A 65 1.51 12.03 2.99
CA ASN A 65 1.62 10.77 3.71
C ASN A 65 1.93 9.66 2.70
N LEU A 66 3.19 9.23 2.64
CA LEU A 66 3.62 8.16 1.74
C LEU A 66 3.10 6.81 2.24
N MET A 67 2.15 6.24 1.50
CA MET A 67 1.58 4.91 1.71
C MET A 67 2.54 3.84 1.18
N ALA A 68 3.69 3.69 1.84
CA ALA A 68 4.75 2.74 1.47
C ALA A 68 4.47 1.30 1.95
N TYR A 69 3.25 0.85 1.75
CA TYR A 69 2.74 -0.47 2.10
C TYR A 69 1.85 -0.99 0.97
N ASP A 70 1.26 -2.18 1.15
CA ASP A 70 0.54 -2.88 0.09
C ASP A 70 1.39 -3.14 -1.17
N VAL A 71 2.67 -3.49 -1.00
CA VAL A 71 3.52 -3.93 -2.12
C VAL A 71 3.12 -5.32 -2.60
N TYR A 72 2.83 -6.22 -1.66
CA TYR A 72 2.31 -7.56 -1.93
C TYR A 72 0.94 -7.75 -1.29
N GLY A 73 0.13 -8.62 -1.91
CA GLY A 73 -1.20 -8.99 -1.48
C GLY A 73 -1.78 -10.07 -2.37
N ALA A 74 -3.08 -10.34 -2.26
CA ALA A 74 -3.74 -11.41 -3.03
C ALA A 74 -3.71 -11.21 -4.55
N TRP A 75 -3.44 -9.99 -5.02
CA TRP A 75 -3.25 -9.67 -6.44
C TRP A 75 -1.86 -10.04 -6.97
N ALA A 76 -0.89 -10.25 -6.10
CA ALA A 76 0.45 -10.63 -6.50
C ALA A 76 0.47 -12.11 -6.95
N PRO A 77 1.42 -12.53 -7.79
CA PRO A 77 1.52 -13.92 -8.21
C PRO A 77 2.06 -14.85 -7.12
N THR A 78 2.73 -14.27 -6.11
CA THR A 78 3.33 -14.99 -4.99
C THR A 78 3.19 -14.17 -3.71
N THR A 79 3.41 -14.82 -2.57
CA THR A 79 3.56 -14.12 -1.29
C THR A 79 4.77 -13.18 -1.33
N GLY A 80 4.78 -12.17 -0.47
CA GLY A 80 5.91 -11.26 -0.34
C GLY A 80 5.70 -10.24 0.77
N PRO A 81 6.69 -9.38 1.02
CA PRO A 81 6.62 -8.40 2.10
C PRO A 81 5.57 -7.32 1.81
N LEU A 82 4.76 -6.97 2.82
CA LEU A 82 3.75 -5.91 2.70
C LEU A 82 4.39 -4.53 2.48
N ALA A 83 5.43 -4.21 3.27
CA ALA A 83 6.08 -2.90 3.31
C ALA A 83 7.61 -3.07 3.41
N PRO A 84 8.28 -3.56 2.35
CA PRO A 84 9.73 -3.73 2.36
C PRO A 84 10.44 -2.38 2.43
N LEU A 85 11.42 -2.25 3.32
CA LEU A 85 12.26 -1.05 3.39
C LEU A 85 13.08 -0.84 2.11
N TYR A 86 13.60 -1.94 1.55
CA TYR A 86 14.41 -1.99 0.34
C TYR A 86 13.95 -3.09 -0.61
N ALA A 87 14.09 -2.87 -1.92
CA ALA A 87 13.77 -3.85 -2.97
C ALA A 87 14.93 -4.81 -3.33
N THR A 88 15.97 -4.92 -2.47
CA THR A 88 17.21 -5.66 -2.79
C THR A 88 17.02 -7.16 -3.03
N CYS A 89 15.91 -7.72 -2.57
CA CYS A 89 15.57 -9.13 -2.70
C CYS A 89 14.21 -9.34 -3.38
N ALA A 90 13.74 -8.36 -4.17
CA ALA A 90 12.45 -8.41 -4.85
C ALA A 90 12.60 -8.74 -6.34
N PRO A 91 11.68 -9.51 -6.94
CA PRO A 91 11.64 -9.69 -8.39
C PRO A 91 11.56 -8.32 -9.09
N PRO A 92 12.15 -8.13 -10.29
CA PRO A 92 12.15 -6.84 -10.97
C PRO A 92 10.76 -6.21 -11.15
N ALA A 93 9.73 -7.02 -11.40
CA ALA A 93 8.34 -6.58 -11.55
C ALA A 93 7.71 -6.05 -10.24
N PHE A 94 8.30 -6.34 -9.08
CA PHE A 94 7.82 -5.95 -7.75
C PHE A 94 8.91 -5.17 -6.99
N GLY A 95 9.72 -4.39 -7.70
CA GLY A 95 10.80 -3.58 -7.16
C GLY A 95 10.36 -2.37 -6.30
N GLN A 96 9.12 -2.33 -5.84
CA GLN A 96 8.59 -1.27 -4.99
C GLN A 96 8.98 -1.50 -3.53
N SER A 97 9.34 -0.41 -2.84
CA SER A 97 9.75 -0.39 -1.44
C SER A 97 9.58 1.01 -0.85
N VAL A 98 9.72 1.13 0.47
CA VAL A 98 9.78 2.42 1.16
C VAL A 98 10.83 3.34 0.52
N GLN A 99 12.03 2.82 0.26
CA GLN A 99 13.09 3.59 -0.37
C GLN A 99 12.67 4.11 -1.76
N THR A 100 12.14 3.25 -2.63
CA THR A 100 11.79 3.67 -3.99
C THR A 100 10.63 4.66 -3.99
N GLY A 101 9.63 4.46 -3.14
CA GLY A 101 8.50 5.40 -3.03
C GLY A 101 8.91 6.77 -2.52
N PHE A 102 9.82 6.82 -1.53
CA PHE A 102 10.40 8.08 -1.07
C PHE A 102 11.16 8.79 -2.19
N GLN A 103 11.97 8.07 -2.97
CA GLN A 103 12.67 8.65 -4.12
C GLN A 103 11.72 9.15 -5.21
N VAL A 104 10.59 8.49 -5.43
CA VAL A 104 9.55 8.98 -6.35
C VAL A 104 8.96 10.29 -5.85
N ALA A 105 8.62 10.40 -4.56
CA ALA A 105 8.11 11.65 -3.99
C ALA A 105 9.09 12.82 -4.19
N LEU A 106 10.39 12.60 -3.97
CA LEU A 106 11.41 13.61 -4.22
C LEU A 106 11.51 14.00 -5.71
N LYS A 107 11.42 13.02 -6.62
CA LYS A 107 11.40 13.28 -8.07
C LYS A 107 10.15 14.04 -8.54
N GLN A 108 9.06 13.95 -7.77
CA GLN A 108 7.85 14.76 -7.94
C GLN A 108 7.96 16.13 -7.26
N GLY A 109 9.14 16.54 -6.81
CA GLY A 109 9.37 17.90 -6.30
C GLY A 109 8.92 18.14 -4.87
N PHE A 110 8.45 17.11 -4.14
CA PHE A 110 8.24 17.22 -2.71
C PHE A 110 9.59 17.29 -1.99
N LYS A 111 9.72 18.18 -1.00
CA LYS A 111 10.90 18.21 -0.14
C LYS A 111 10.90 17.01 0.80
N ALA A 112 12.06 16.54 1.20
CA ALA A 112 12.18 15.44 2.18
C ALA A 112 11.39 15.72 3.48
N SER A 113 11.40 16.97 3.96
CA SER A 113 10.65 17.39 5.15
C SER A 113 9.12 17.44 4.95
N GLN A 114 8.65 17.36 3.71
CA GLN A 114 7.23 17.29 3.35
C GLN A 114 6.74 15.85 3.16
N VAL A 115 7.58 14.82 3.36
CA VAL A 115 7.17 13.42 3.17
C VAL A 115 7.12 12.71 4.52
N ILE A 116 5.91 12.36 4.95
CA ILE A 116 5.66 11.57 6.16
C ILE A 116 5.54 10.10 5.76
N LEU A 117 6.34 9.24 6.38
CA LEU A 117 6.33 7.81 6.09
C LEU A 117 5.17 7.11 6.81
N GLY A 118 4.28 6.47 6.05
CA GLY A 118 3.25 5.60 6.60
C GLY A 118 3.83 4.27 7.09
N ILE A 119 3.48 3.87 8.31
CA ILE A 119 3.86 2.58 8.90
C ILE A 119 2.58 1.73 9.03
N PRO A 120 2.49 0.57 8.35
CA PRO A 120 1.27 -0.24 8.41
C PRO A 120 1.14 -0.93 9.76
N GLY A 121 0.02 -0.70 10.45
CA GLY A 121 -0.39 -1.44 11.65
C GLY A 121 -1.12 -2.75 11.34
N TYR A 122 -0.98 -3.29 10.13
CA TYR A 122 -1.66 -4.48 9.63
C TYR A 122 -0.74 -5.32 8.74
N ALA A 123 -1.19 -6.54 8.41
CA ALA A 123 -0.53 -7.43 7.46
C ALA A 123 -1.58 -8.13 6.57
N LYS A 124 -1.14 -8.68 5.43
CA LYS A 124 -1.98 -9.53 4.59
C LYS A 124 -1.63 -10.99 4.82
N ARG A 125 -2.64 -11.81 5.06
CA ARG A 125 -2.54 -13.26 5.15
C ARG A 125 -2.97 -13.86 3.81
N LEU A 126 -2.22 -14.86 3.35
CA LEU A 126 -2.52 -15.62 2.14
C LEU A 126 -2.46 -17.11 2.47
N GLU A 127 -3.32 -17.91 1.86
CA GLU A 127 -3.27 -19.37 1.98
C GLU A 127 -2.31 -19.93 0.93
N LEU A 128 -1.31 -20.70 1.37
CA LEU A 128 -0.34 -21.29 0.46
C LEU A 128 -0.93 -22.49 -0.30
N VAL A 129 -0.50 -22.69 -1.55
CA VAL A 129 -0.85 -23.91 -2.31
C VAL A 129 -0.21 -25.16 -1.69
N SER A 130 0.92 -25.01 -1.01
CA SER A 130 1.65 -26.07 -0.34
C SER A 130 2.01 -25.65 1.08
N SER A 131 1.86 -26.57 2.05
CA SER A 131 2.32 -26.37 3.43
C SER A 131 3.84 -26.44 3.59
N LYS A 132 4.56 -26.92 2.56
CA LYS A 132 6.03 -26.95 2.53
C LYS A 132 6.55 -25.73 1.78
N LEU A 133 7.35 -24.92 2.45
CA LEU A 133 8.07 -23.80 1.84
C LEU A 133 9.17 -24.32 0.93
N GLU A 134 9.28 -23.72 -0.26
CA GLU A 134 10.37 -23.99 -1.20
C GLU A 134 11.36 -22.83 -1.20
N GLU A 135 12.66 -23.12 -1.15
CA GLU A 135 13.67 -22.09 -1.35
C GLU A 135 13.61 -21.58 -2.78
N LYS A 136 13.53 -20.26 -2.94
CA LYS A 136 13.60 -19.58 -4.23
C LYS A 136 14.85 -18.71 -4.28
N VAL A 137 15.41 -18.53 -5.46
CA VAL A 137 16.47 -17.56 -5.70
C VAL A 137 15.88 -16.35 -6.41
N VAL A 138 15.89 -15.19 -5.74
CA VAL A 138 15.39 -13.92 -6.28
C VAL A 138 16.53 -12.91 -6.28
N ASN A 139 16.84 -12.35 -7.44
CA ASN A 139 18.02 -11.48 -7.67
C ASN A 139 19.32 -12.07 -7.09
N GLY A 140 19.54 -13.38 -7.31
CA GLY A 140 20.73 -14.08 -6.84
C GLY A 140 20.79 -14.35 -5.33
N LYS A 141 19.71 -14.08 -4.58
CA LYS A 141 19.63 -14.34 -3.14
C LYS A 141 18.62 -15.45 -2.82
N PRO A 142 18.99 -16.47 -2.01
CA PRO A 142 18.05 -17.48 -1.54
C PRO A 142 17.03 -16.86 -0.58
N THR A 143 15.77 -17.27 -0.68
CA THR A 143 14.66 -16.74 0.13
C THR A 143 13.49 -17.72 0.16
N TYR A 144 12.73 -17.69 1.25
CA TYR A 144 11.49 -18.45 1.42
C TYR A 144 10.24 -17.55 1.35
N TYR A 145 10.39 -16.24 1.11
CA TYR A 145 9.26 -15.31 1.15
C TYR A 145 8.29 -15.41 -0.02
N TYR A 146 8.74 -15.92 -1.17
CA TYR A 146 7.97 -15.94 -2.41
C TYR A 146 7.42 -17.33 -2.68
N GLN A 147 6.21 -17.60 -2.19
CA GLN A 147 5.50 -18.86 -2.34
C GLN A 147 4.21 -18.67 -3.15
N ASN A 148 3.78 -19.70 -3.86
CA ASN A 148 2.49 -19.68 -4.53
C ASN A 148 1.36 -19.74 -3.50
N HIS A 149 0.32 -18.94 -3.71
CA HIS A 149 -0.86 -18.91 -2.86
C HIS A 149 -2.13 -19.17 -3.66
N THR A 150 -3.18 -19.58 -2.95
CA THR A 150 -4.53 -19.72 -3.51
C THR A 150 -5.16 -18.34 -3.69
N THR A 151 -6.28 -18.29 -4.38
CA THR A 151 -7.15 -17.10 -4.46
C THR A 151 -8.20 -17.09 -3.34
N VAL A 152 -8.21 -18.12 -2.49
CA VAL A 152 -9.17 -18.25 -1.39
C VAL A 152 -8.78 -17.27 -0.30
N THR A 153 -9.76 -16.48 0.14
CA THR A 153 -9.63 -15.67 1.35
C THR A 153 -10.15 -16.54 2.50
N PRO A 154 -9.28 -16.98 3.43
CA PRO A 154 -9.72 -17.79 4.56
C PRO A 154 -10.74 -17.03 5.41
N PRO A 155 -11.76 -17.70 5.98
CA PRO A 155 -12.68 -17.07 6.93
C PRO A 155 -11.91 -16.43 8.08
N GLY A 156 -12.16 -15.15 8.31
CA GLY A 156 -11.47 -14.32 9.29
C GLY A 156 -11.86 -14.59 10.75
N GLY A 157 -11.43 -13.67 11.61
CA GLY A 157 -11.73 -13.64 13.03
C GLY A 157 -13.19 -13.25 13.32
N LYS A 158 -13.48 -13.00 14.59
CA LYS A 158 -14.83 -12.72 15.09
C LYS A 158 -15.50 -11.52 14.41
N PHE A 159 -14.70 -10.57 13.94
CA PHE A 159 -15.14 -9.33 13.31
C PHE A 159 -14.99 -9.35 11.78
N ASP A 160 -14.78 -10.52 11.18
CA ASP A 160 -14.65 -10.62 9.73
C ASP A 160 -15.99 -10.43 9.01
N ASP A 161 -15.88 -9.93 7.78
CA ASP A 161 -17.01 -9.84 6.86
C ASP A 161 -17.42 -11.23 6.43
N LYS A 162 -18.69 -11.56 6.70
CA LYS A 162 -19.27 -12.84 6.32
C LYS A 162 -19.70 -12.82 4.86
N PRO A 163 -19.67 -13.97 4.16
CA PRO A 163 -20.20 -14.08 2.81
C PRO A 163 -21.64 -13.58 2.75
N GLY A 164 -21.94 -12.82 1.70
CA GLY A 164 -23.20 -12.12 1.57
C GLY A 164 -23.41 -11.58 0.17
N LYS A 165 -24.40 -10.71 0.00
CA LYS A 165 -24.57 -9.94 -1.23
C LYS A 165 -24.17 -8.49 -0.97
N ASP A 166 -23.44 -7.89 -1.90
CA ASP A 166 -23.21 -6.45 -1.88
C ASP A 166 -24.50 -5.67 -2.19
N ILE A 167 -24.42 -4.34 -2.15
CA ILE A 167 -25.57 -3.46 -2.46
C ILE A 167 -26.10 -3.63 -3.89
N CYS A 168 -25.30 -4.20 -4.79
CA CYS A 168 -25.66 -4.50 -6.17
C CYS A 168 -26.21 -5.93 -6.34
N GLY A 169 -26.26 -6.72 -5.26
CA GLY A 169 -26.75 -8.10 -5.27
C GLY A 169 -25.70 -9.16 -5.65
N ASN A 170 -24.44 -8.77 -5.87
CA ASN A 170 -23.38 -9.71 -6.23
C ASN A 170 -22.89 -10.46 -5.00
N ALA A 171 -22.61 -11.76 -5.17
CA ALA A 171 -22.06 -12.57 -4.09
C ALA A 171 -20.66 -12.09 -3.70
N GLN A 172 -20.45 -11.94 -2.39
CA GLN A 172 -19.18 -11.60 -1.77
C GLN A 172 -18.71 -12.77 -0.92
N ASN A 173 -17.40 -13.00 -0.90
CA ASN A 173 -16.74 -14.01 -0.08
C ASN A 173 -16.42 -13.43 1.31
N TRP A 174 -15.70 -14.21 2.12
CA TRP A 174 -15.13 -13.74 3.39
C TRP A 174 -14.19 -12.55 3.18
N GLY A 175 -14.17 -11.62 4.13
CA GLY A 175 -13.26 -10.48 4.14
C GLY A 175 -11.81 -10.85 4.47
N GLY A 176 -11.60 -11.90 5.27
CA GLY A 176 -10.28 -12.41 5.67
C GLY A 176 -9.56 -11.58 6.73
N SER A 177 -10.30 -10.85 7.56
CA SER A 177 -9.73 -10.00 8.62
C SER A 177 -9.57 -10.74 9.94
N PHE A 178 -8.41 -10.64 10.57
CA PHE A 178 -8.12 -11.23 11.88
C PHE A 178 -7.46 -10.22 12.80
N LEU A 179 -7.84 -10.22 14.08
CA LEU A 179 -7.04 -9.57 15.11
C LEU A 179 -5.82 -10.43 15.42
N VAL A 180 -4.69 -9.79 15.73
CA VAL A 180 -3.45 -10.50 16.12
C VAL A 180 -3.70 -11.44 17.31
N ASN A 181 -4.50 -11.00 18.28
CA ASN A 181 -4.85 -11.84 19.44
C ASN A 181 -5.64 -13.10 19.06
N GLU A 182 -6.43 -13.05 17.99
CA GLU A 182 -7.16 -14.22 17.49
C GLU A 182 -6.23 -15.20 16.80
N LEU A 183 -5.21 -14.71 16.10
CA LEU A 183 -4.16 -15.57 15.52
C LEU A 183 -3.40 -16.32 16.62
N ILE A 184 -3.13 -15.66 17.75
CA ILE A 184 -2.49 -16.28 18.91
C ILE A 184 -3.43 -17.28 19.60
N SER A 185 -4.68 -16.91 19.87
CA SER A 185 -5.63 -17.79 20.57
C SER A 185 -6.00 -19.03 19.76
N ASN A 186 -6.02 -18.92 18.43
CA ASN A 186 -6.22 -20.05 17.51
C ASN A 186 -4.95 -20.90 17.30
N GLY A 187 -3.83 -20.50 17.89
CA GLY A 187 -2.57 -21.25 17.84
C GLY A 187 -1.79 -21.11 16.54
N TRP A 188 -2.23 -20.25 15.60
CA TRP A 188 -1.54 -20.04 14.31
C TRP A 188 -0.32 -19.13 14.43
N LEU A 189 -0.29 -18.23 15.41
CA LEU A 189 0.85 -17.35 15.71
C LEU A 189 1.33 -17.62 17.13
N THR A 190 2.64 -17.73 17.33
CA THR A 190 3.20 -17.89 18.67
C THR A 190 2.94 -16.66 19.55
N PRO A 191 2.85 -16.80 20.89
CA PRO A 191 2.60 -15.66 21.79
C PRO A 191 3.65 -14.54 21.70
N ASP A 192 4.89 -14.88 21.31
CA ASP A 192 5.97 -13.91 21.06
C ASP A 192 5.92 -13.28 19.66
N GLN A 193 4.95 -13.67 18.83
CA GLN A 193 4.69 -13.20 17.47
C GLN A 193 5.84 -13.44 16.48
N LYS A 194 6.72 -14.40 16.77
CA LYS A 194 7.91 -14.69 15.94
C LYS A 194 7.74 -15.85 14.98
N ALA A 195 6.78 -16.74 15.20
CA ALA A 195 6.61 -17.95 14.39
C ALA A 195 5.14 -18.28 14.12
N TRP A 196 4.88 -18.77 12.91
CA TRP A 196 3.59 -19.32 12.50
C TRP A 196 3.58 -20.85 12.73
N ARG A 197 2.44 -21.42 13.09
CA ARG A 197 2.23 -22.85 13.34
C ARG A 197 1.13 -23.43 12.46
#